data_AF-A9UT84-F1
#
_entry.id   AF-A9UT84-F1
#
_cell.length_a   1.000
_cell.length_b   1.000
_cell.length_c   1.000
_cell.angle_alpha   90.00
_cell.angle_beta   90.00
_cell.angle_gamma   90.00
#
_symmetry.space_group_name_H-M   'P 1'
#
loop_
_entity.id
_entity.type
_entity.pdbx_description
1 polymer ?
#
loop_
_entity_poly.entity_id
_entity_poly.type
_entity_poly.pdbx_seq_one_letter_code
_entity_poly.pdbx_strand_id
1 'polypeptide(L)'
;MMDVDVRPNLLAWSFKDRSPLLEVFANDKVIYGGQHSEAEREVAAIRTSLPIPSAEGIFYFEVSIINAGRPGLISIGLANTATPSYSSLPGKDRHSWGFRGDDGHFYEVDGTNYAYGAPYSTGDVIGCCYNSLDHSMFYTCNGVTLGDIRLDMPSTQLETLYPLLAICSNGAVTETNFGAQPFKFQIDTFKATIRARLHEDIVRRELSPQAVSSLPKLVADYLYHRGYTEALGKLSAATGITIHANVQLSQARRDIQRHIARGEAAVAKELLQERFPITWARHPDLRLDLECQEFVELVSRYADDMDAHLEELMQRGRQLQLCIEDEAFHGDGPRQQRIATLITLLAYPNVKESPAAPLLETAPREQLASRANALILEDLKQPKYSVLERITNHSEASVACLRDKGVGCANFLELDTFVTARGSQQELHGLCGLQMLKKKIHNCVACSRPQPGGGQANGLGGTLCYTSHHLRISNQGGIVQALVMGVKGICQEERRENAAPKGGLDSQSNGGQMLHGIARRCCRKGQQEREHCELQQAGDEGQRATALALNQALRKLR
;
A
#
# COMPACT_ATOMS: atom_id res chain seq x y z
N MET A 1 -40.87 20.69 0.97
CA MET A 1 -39.49 21.18 1.08
C MET A 1 -38.74 20.14 1.91
N MET A 2 -38.19 19.13 1.25
CA MET A 2 -37.31 18.15 1.91
C MET A 2 -35.91 18.40 1.35
N ASP A 3 -34.96 18.59 2.26
CA ASP A 3 -33.54 18.78 2.00
C ASP A 3 -33.01 17.70 1.06
N VAL A 4 -32.54 18.13 -0.12
CA VAL A 4 -31.80 17.30 -1.07
C VAL A 4 -30.36 17.79 -1.06
N ASP A 5 -29.57 17.39 -0.06
CA ASP A 5 -28.10 17.47 -0.15
C ASP A 5 -27.37 16.54 0.84
N VAL A 6 -27.64 15.22 0.79
CA VAL A 6 -26.94 14.21 1.64
C VAL A 6 -25.92 13.37 0.85
N ARG A 7 -25.45 13.81 -0.33
CA ARG A 7 -24.31 13.15 -1.00
C ARG A 7 -23.29 14.15 -1.56
N PRO A 8 -22.63 14.95 -0.71
CA PRO A 8 -21.77 16.03 -1.17
C PRO A 8 -20.49 15.61 -1.93
N ASN A 9 -20.23 14.33 -2.20
CA ASN A 9 -18.96 13.87 -2.80
C ASN A 9 -19.09 12.68 -3.78
N LEU A 10 -20.29 12.34 -4.29
CA LEU A 10 -20.44 11.26 -5.28
C LEU A 10 -20.75 11.85 -6.65
N LEU A 11 -20.01 11.41 -7.66
CA LEU A 11 -20.28 11.74 -9.06
C LEU A 11 -21.67 11.21 -9.44
N ALA A 12 -22.54 12.11 -9.87
CA ALA A 12 -23.93 11.84 -10.22
C ALA A 12 -24.41 12.84 -11.27
N TRP A 13 -25.51 12.55 -11.95
CA TRP A 13 -26.15 13.51 -12.85
C TRP A 13 -26.61 14.77 -12.11
N SER A 14 -26.35 15.95 -12.68
CA SER A 14 -26.67 17.22 -12.02
C SER A 14 -28.16 17.54 -12.08
N PHE A 15 -28.76 17.85 -10.94
CA PHE A 15 -30.13 18.37 -10.89
C PHE A 15 -30.25 19.80 -11.44
N LYS A 16 -29.14 20.55 -11.46
CA LYS A 16 -29.06 21.96 -11.90
C LYS A 16 -28.61 22.08 -13.36
N ASP A 17 -27.59 21.31 -13.74
CA ASP A 17 -26.91 21.42 -15.03
C ASP A 17 -27.51 20.44 -16.06
N ARG A 18 -28.77 20.67 -16.41
CA ARG A 18 -29.54 19.81 -17.32
C ARG A 18 -30.62 20.58 -18.08
N SER A 19 -31.05 20.01 -19.19
CA SER A 19 -32.28 20.42 -19.86
C SER A 19 -33.52 20.14 -18.99
N PRO A 20 -34.54 21.01 -18.99
CA PRO A 20 -35.81 20.77 -18.28
C PRO A 20 -36.60 19.58 -18.86
N LEU A 21 -36.26 19.12 -20.07
CA LEU A 21 -36.88 17.96 -20.72
C LEU A 21 -36.36 16.62 -20.17
N LEU A 22 -35.34 16.62 -19.32
CA LEU A 22 -34.84 15.41 -18.67
C LEU A 22 -35.36 15.34 -17.25
N GLU A 23 -35.87 14.19 -16.85
CA GLU A 23 -36.19 13.85 -15.47
C GLU A 23 -35.13 12.91 -14.92
N VAL A 24 -34.54 13.28 -13.78
CA VAL A 24 -33.47 12.52 -13.12
C VAL A 24 -34.03 11.92 -11.83
N PHE A 25 -33.88 10.62 -11.67
CA PHE A 25 -34.35 9.86 -10.52
C PHE A 25 -33.16 9.35 -9.68
N ALA A 26 -33.47 8.72 -8.55
CA ALA A 26 -32.47 7.97 -7.80
C ALA A 26 -31.78 6.91 -8.69
N ASN A 27 -30.52 6.61 -8.38
CA ASN A 27 -29.63 5.70 -9.14
C ASN A 27 -29.23 6.23 -10.53
N ASP A 28 -29.16 7.55 -10.72
CA ASP A 28 -28.70 8.17 -11.97
C ASP A 28 -29.50 7.71 -13.20
N LYS A 29 -30.78 7.38 -12.98
CA LYS A 29 -31.75 7.08 -14.02
C LYS A 29 -32.26 8.38 -14.64
N VAL A 30 -32.23 8.45 -15.97
CA VAL A 30 -32.66 9.60 -16.76
C VAL A 30 -33.79 9.19 -17.69
N ILE A 31 -34.88 9.95 -17.66
CA ILE A 31 -36.04 9.79 -18.54
C ILE A 31 -36.19 11.05 -19.39
N TYR A 32 -36.37 10.86 -20.69
CA TYR A 32 -36.71 11.95 -21.60
C TYR A 32 -38.22 12.24 -21.55
N GLY A 33 -38.57 13.42 -21.04
CA GLY A 33 -39.94 13.90 -20.88
C GLY A 33 -40.48 14.71 -22.06
N GLY A 34 -39.67 14.95 -23.09
CA GLY A 34 -40.13 15.63 -24.30
C GLY A 34 -41.15 14.78 -25.09
N GLN A 35 -42.15 15.45 -25.65
CA GLN A 35 -43.11 14.87 -26.58
C GLN A 35 -43.16 15.74 -27.81
N HIS A 36 -42.46 15.32 -28.86
CA HIS A 36 -42.43 16.06 -30.11
C HIS A 36 -42.67 15.17 -31.33
N SER A 37 -43.16 15.77 -32.41
CA SER A 37 -43.25 15.12 -33.71
C SER A 37 -41.85 14.86 -34.28
N GLU A 38 -41.72 14.03 -35.33
CA GLU A 38 -40.42 13.81 -35.98
C GLU A 38 -39.83 15.08 -36.61
N ALA A 39 -40.65 16.11 -36.87
CA ALA A 39 -40.25 17.39 -37.47
C ALA A 39 -39.75 18.42 -36.43
N GLU A 40 -40.04 18.23 -35.15
CA GLU A 40 -39.75 19.18 -34.06
C GLU A 40 -38.84 18.56 -32.99
N ARG A 41 -37.77 17.89 -33.43
CA ARG A 41 -36.86 17.17 -32.54
C ARG A 41 -36.15 18.12 -31.56
N GLU A 42 -36.45 17.96 -30.27
CA GLU A 42 -35.80 18.72 -29.20
C GLU A 42 -34.72 17.88 -28.51
N VAL A 43 -33.48 18.34 -28.56
CA VAL A 43 -32.39 17.67 -27.86
C VAL A 43 -32.39 18.11 -26.40
N ALA A 44 -32.15 17.16 -25.51
CA ALA A 44 -32.01 17.41 -24.09
C ALA A 44 -30.74 16.77 -23.56
N ALA A 45 -29.85 17.57 -23.00
CA ALA A 45 -28.57 17.12 -22.46
C ALA A 45 -28.47 17.34 -20.94
N ILE A 46 -27.62 16.56 -20.30
CA ILE A 46 -27.30 16.61 -18.87
C ILE A 46 -25.84 16.27 -18.65
N ARG A 47 -25.19 17.03 -17.76
CA ARG A 47 -23.85 16.70 -17.27
C ARG A 47 -23.87 16.31 -15.81
N THR A 48 -22.78 15.74 -15.32
CA THR A 48 -22.61 15.46 -13.89
C THR A 48 -22.46 16.72 -13.05
N SER A 49 -22.69 16.59 -11.75
CA SER A 49 -22.51 17.67 -10.76
C SER A 49 -21.04 18.02 -10.49
N LEU A 50 -20.14 17.06 -10.70
CA LEU A 50 -18.70 17.18 -10.48
C LEU A 50 -17.94 16.80 -11.76
N PRO A 51 -16.75 17.40 -12.00
CA PRO A 51 -15.90 16.99 -13.12
C PRO A 51 -15.29 15.61 -12.86
N ILE A 52 -14.76 15.01 -13.93
CA ILE A 52 -13.91 13.83 -13.85
C ILE A 52 -12.72 14.15 -12.93
N PRO A 53 -12.45 13.32 -11.90
CA PRO A 53 -11.27 13.48 -11.07
C PRO A 53 -10.01 13.22 -11.89
N SER A 54 -9.32 14.28 -12.33
CA SER A 54 -8.12 14.19 -13.15
C SER A 54 -7.00 13.36 -12.49
N ALA A 55 -6.96 13.39 -11.15
CA ALA A 55 -6.05 12.61 -10.33
C ALA A 55 -6.16 11.10 -10.57
N GLU A 56 -7.33 10.54 -10.90
CA GLU A 56 -7.51 9.09 -11.05
C GLU A 56 -6.75 8.47 -12.24
N GLY A 57 -6.31 9.30 -13.20
CA GLY A 57 -5.59 8.85 -14.39
C GLY A 57 -6.49 8.16 -15.43
N ILE A 58 -7.33 7.22 -15.00
CA ILE A 58 -8.29 6.51 -15.84
C ILE A 58 -9.68 6.60 -15.20
N PHE A 59 -10.59 7.27 -15.90
CA PHE A 59 -11.98 7.41 -15.50
C PHE A 59 -12.89 6.59 -16.43
N TYR A 60 -13.89 5.91 -15.87
CA TYR A 60 -14.79 5.05 -16.62
C TYR A 60 -16.20 5.05 -16.03
N PHE A 61 -17.22 5.11 -16.88
CA PHE A 61 -18.62 4.97 -16.51
C PHE A 61 -19.39 4.19 -17.58
N GLU A 62 -20.52 3.57 -17.19
CA GLU A 62 -21.39 2.82 -18.10
C GLU A 62 -22.80 3.40 -18.10
N VAL A 63 -23.41 3.47 -19.27
CA VAL A 63 -24.82 3.86 -19.48
C VAL A 63 -25.56 2.66 -20.05
N SER A 64 -26.54 2.18 -19.30
CA SER A 64 -27.47 1.14 -19.74
C SER A 64 -28.65 1.77 -20.47
N ILE A 65 -28.92 1.32 -21.69
CA ILE A 65 -30.05 1.79 -22.50
C ILE A 65 -31.28 0.97 -22.13
N ILE A 66 -32.06 1.45 -21.16
CA ILE A 66 -33.27 0.76 -20.69
C ILE A 66 -34.36 0.80 -21.75
N ASN A 67 -34.48 1.93 -22.44
CA ASN A 67 -35.32 2.10 -23.63
C ASN A 67 -34.68 3.15 -24.53
N ALA A 68 -34.36 2.81 -25.77
CA ALA A 68 -33.79 3.77 -26.72
C ALA A 68 -34.81 4.83 -27.16
N GLY A 69 -36.11 4.55 -27.01
CA GLY A 69 -37.16 5.40 -27.56
C GLY A 69 -37.15 5.43 -29.08
N ARG A 70 -37.77 6.46 -29.67
CA ARG A 70 -37.73 6.69 -31.12
C ARG A 70 -37.30 8.12 -31.42
N PRO A 71 -36.31 8.34 -32.33
CA PRO A 71 -35.69 7.35 -33.22
C PRO A 71 -34.56 6.49 -32.62
N GLY A 72 -34.20 6.64 -31.33
CA GLY A 72 -33.04 5.95 -30.74
C GLY A 72 -31.78 6.83 -30.68
N LEU A 73 -31.95 8.14 -30.82
CA LEU A 73 -30.89 9.15 -30.74
C LEU A 73 -30.56 9.44 -29.27
N ILE A 74 -29.68 8.61 -28.73
CA ILE A 74 -29.00 8.80 -27.44
C ILE A 74 -27.52 9.00 -27.76
N SER A 75 -26.88 9.97 -27.14
CA SER A 75 -25.45 10.26 -27.30
C SER A 75 -24.77 10.34 -25.94
N ILE A 76 -23.67 9.62 -25.80
CA ILE A 76 -22.90 9.51 -24.56
C ILE A 76 -21.51 10.05 -24.83
N GLY A 77 -20.99 10.89 -23.93
CA GLY A 77 -19.61 11.33 -24.04
C GLY A 77 -19.22 12.31 -22.96
N LEU A 78 -18.42 13.31 -23.34
CA LEU A 78 -17.75 14.24 -22.43
C LEU A 78 -17.91 15.68 -22.91
N ALA A 79 -17.97 16.61 -21.97
CA ALA A 79 -17.96 18.04 -22.25
C ALA A 79 -17.20 18.82 -21.19
N ASN A 80 -16.70 20.00 -21.56
CA ASN A 80 -16.07 20.91 -20.60
C ASN A 80 -17.07 21.94 -20.03
N THR A 81 -16.57 22.84 -19.17
CA THR A 81 -17.39 23.89 -18.54
C THR A 81 -17.93 24.93 -19.51
N ALA A 82 -17.35 25.06 -20.71
CA ALA A 82 -17.68 26.08 -21.70
C ALA A 82 -18.83 25.67 -22.64
N THR A 83 -19.35 24.44 -22.53
CA THR A 83 -20.49 23.98 -23.32
C THR A 83 -21.75 24.78 -22.94
N PRO A 84 -22.27 25.64 -23.84
CA PRO A 84 -23.19 26.71 -23.47
C PRO A 84 -24.66 26.28 -23.44
N SER A 85 -25.00 25.12 -24.02
CA SER A 85 -26.39 24.71 -24.18
C SER A 85 -26.64 23.25 -23.79
N TYR A 86 -27.67 23.03 -22.98
CA TYR A 86 -28.22 21.70 -22.71
C TYR A 86 -29.26 21.27 -23.77
N SER A 87 -29.33 21.97 -24.90
CA SER A 87 -30.23 21.67 -26.03
C SER A 87 -29.48 21.25 -27.31
N SER A 88 -28.26 20.78 -27.18
CA SER A 88 -27.40 20.31 -28.27
C SER A 88 -26.95 18.87 -28.02
N LEU A 89 -26.58 18.18 -29.12
CA LEU A 89 -25.96 16.86 -29.03
C LEU A 89 -24.44 17.01 -28.82
N PRO A 90 -23.80 16.13 -28.03
CA PRO A 90 -22.36 16.07 -27.90
C PRO A 90 -21.67 16.03 -29.28
N GLY A 91 -20.65 16.87 -29.46
CA GLY A 91 -19.95 17.10 -30.72
C GLY A 91 -20.44 18.33 -31.50
N LYS A 92 -21.66 18.82 -31.26
CA LYS A 92 -22.17 20.02 -31.95
C LYS A 92 -21.64 21.32 -31.33
N ASP A 93 -21.53 21.34 -30.02
CA ASP A 93 -21.01 22.49 -29.28
C ASP A 93 -19.50 22.36 -29.07
N ARG A 94 -18.82 23.51 -28.98
CA ARG A 94 -17.38 23.57 -28.72
C ARG A 94 -17.04 22.76 -27.46
N HIS A 95 -15.97 21.98 -27.58
CA HIS A 95 -15.41 21.17 -26.49
C HIS A 95 -16.36 20.11 -25.91
N SER A 96 -17.19 19.52 -26.78
CA SER A 96 -18.00 18.35 -26.46
C SER A 96 -17.70 17.23 -27.46
N TRP A 97 -17.76 15.99 -26.98
CA TRP A 97 -17.56 14.78 -27.78
C TRP A 97 -18.61 13.76 -27.42
N GLY A 98 -19.05 12.95 -28.36
CA GLY A 98 -19.92 11.83 -28.02
C GLY A 98 -20.09 10.77 -29.09
N PHE A 99 -20.44 9.59 -28.61
CA PHE A 99 -20.76 8.42 -29.41
C PHE A 99 -22.28 8.26 -29.48
N ARG A 100 -22.83 8.29 -30.69
CA ARG A 100 -24.28 8.36 -30.93
C ARG A 100 -24.87 7.00 -31.29
N GLY A 101 -26.06 6.71 -30.75
CA GLY A 101 -26.69 5.39 -30.82
C GLY A 101 -27.44 5.07 -32.11
N ASP A 102 -27.95 6.07 -32.83
CA ASP A 102 -28.71 5.87 -34.07
C ASP A 102 -27.82 5.46 -35.26
N ASP A 103 -26.61 6.00 -35.34
CA ASP A 103 -25.68 5.79 -36.46
C ASP A 103 -24.36 5.10 -36.07
N GLY A 104 -24.03 4.99 -34.78
CA GLY A 104 -22.77 4.43 -34.31
C GLY A 104 -21.54 5.30 -34.65
N HIS A 105 -21.74 6.58 -34.96
CA HIS A 105 -20.64 7.49 -35.27
C HIS A 105 -20.13 8.19 -34.01
N PHE A 106 -18.83 8.50 -34.02
CA PHE A 106 -18.23 9.40 -33.05
C PHE A 106 -18.29 10.82 -33.59
N TYR A 107 -18.73 11.75 -32.75
CA TYR A 107 -18.86 13.17 -33.05
C TYR A 107 -17.87 13.97 -32.20
N GLU A 108 -17.14 14.87 -32.86
CA GLU A 108 -16.24 15.84 -32.23
C GLU A 108 -16.61 17.27 -32.62
N VAL A 109 -15.83 18.24 -32.12
CA VAL A 109 -16.03 19.68 -32.32
C VAL A 109 -16.38 20.05 -33.77
N ASP A 110 -17.29 21.02 -33.89
CA ASP A 110 -17.82 21.57 -35.15
C ASP A 110 -18.70 20.58 -35.95
N GLY A 111 -19.11 19.46 -35.35
CA GLY A 111 -20.00 18.48 -35.96
C GLY A 111 -19.29 17.49 -36.89
N THR A 112 -17.96 17.50 -36.91
CA THR A 112 -17.16 16.49 -37.60
C THR A 112 -17.44 15.13 -36.99
N ASN A 113 -17.62 14.11 -37.85
CA ASN A 113 -17.95 12.77 -37.41
C ASN A 113 -17.27 11.70 -38.26
N TYR A 114 -17.07 10.54 -37.64
CA TYR A 114 -16.43 9.38 -38.25
C TYR A 114 -17.14 8.10 -37.82
N ALA A 115 -17.19 7.12 -38.72
CA ALA A 115 -17.65 5.78 -38.40
C ALA A 115 -16.73 5.19 -37.30
N TYR A 116 -17.33 4.72 -36.21
CA TYR A 116 -16.58 4.30 -35.03
C TYR A 116 -17.05 2.96 -34.47
N GLY A 117 -18.36 2.80 -34.27
CA GLY A 117 -18.97 1.57 -33.80
C GLY A 117 -20.24 1.22 -34.57
N ALA A 118 -20.87 0.10 -34.21
CA ALA A 118 -22.23 -0.17 -34.64
C ALA A 118 -23.23 0.71 -33.86
N PRO A 119 -24.40 1.02 -34.45
CA PRO A 119 -25.53 1.58 -33.71
C PRO A 119 -25.87 0.73 -32.48
N TYR A 120 -26.39 1.37 -31.43
CA TYR A 120 -26.78 0.73 -30.17
C TYR A 120 -28.20 1.10 -29.76
N SER A 121 -28.88 0.22 -29.03
CA SER A 121 -30.30 0.38 -28.72
C SER A 121 -30.69 -0.23 -27.37
N THR A 122 -31.99 -0.38 -27.14
CA THR A 122 -32.57 -0.95 -25.93
C THR A 122 -31.90 -2.28 -25.57
N GLY A 123 -31.38 -2.38 -24.35
CA GLY A 123 -30.69 -3.56 -23.82
C GLY A 123 -29.16 -3.48 -23.88
N ASP A 124 -28.58 -2.55 -24.64
CA ASP A 124 -27.13 -2.36 -24.71
C ASP A 124 -26.59 -1.59 -23.51
N VAL A 125 -25.34 -1.90 -23.15
CA VAL A 125 -24.57 -1.16 -22.15
C VAL A 125 -23.39 -0.50 -22.84
N ILE A 126 -23.36 0.83 -22.82
CA ILE A 126 -22.31 1.63 -23.44
C ILE A 126 -21.43 2.24 -22.36
N GLY A 127 -20.16 1.86 -22.37
CA GLY A 127 -19.15 2.43 -21.48
C GLY A 127 -18.36 3.52 -22.18
N CYS A 128 -17.91 4.49 -21.40
CA CYS A 128 -17.04 5.58 -21.87
C CYS A 128 -15.83 5.67 -20.93
N CYS A 129 -14.63 5.52 -21.50
CA CYS A 129 -13.37 5.61 -20.79
C CYS A 129 -12.63 6.87 -21.21
N TYR A 130 -12.17 7.64 -20.23
CA TYR A 130 -11.25 8.76 -20.43
C TYR A 130 -9.91 8.47 -19.78
N ASN A 131 -8.84 8.55 -20.57
CA ASN A 131 -7.48 8.41 -20.12
C ASN A 131 -6.82 9.78 -20.02
N SER A 132 -6.67 10.30 -18.79
CA SER A 132 -6.03 11.60 -18.56
C SER A 132 -4.51 11.56 -18.67
N LEU A 133 -3.89 10.37 -18.79
CA LEU A 133 -2.44 10.22 -18.92
C LEU A 133 -1.95 10.65 -20.30
N ASP A 134 -2.69 10.28 -21.34
CA ASP A 134 -2.35 10.63 -22.71
C ASP A 134 -3.45 11.44 -23.40
N HIS A 135 -4.60 11.70 -22.76
CA HIS A 135 -5.75 12.37 -23.35
C HIS A 135 -6.43 11.58 -24.49
N SER A 136 -6.43 10.25 -24.38
CA SER A 136 -7.28 9.38 -25.21
C SER A 136 -8.63 9.07 -24.54
N MET A 137 -9.58 8.67 -25.36
CA MET A 137 -10.88 8.15 -24.96
C MET A 137 -11.20 6.90 -25.76
N PHE A 138 -11.95 5.96 -25.18
CA PHE A 138 -12.58 4.89 -25.95
C PHE A 138 -13.96 4.60 -25.37
N TYR A 139 -14.80 3.95 -26.18
CA TYR A 139 -16.07 3.42 -25.72
C TYR A 139 -16.05 1.90 -25.72
N THR A 140 -16.95 1.32 -24.95
CA THR A 140 -17.21 -0.11 -24.95
C THR A 140 -18.68 -0.35 -25.23
N CYS A 141 -19.00 -1.35 -26.05
CA CYS A 141 -20.37 -1.84 -26.19
C CYS A 141 -20.45 -3.24 -25.58
N ASN A 142 -21.33 -3.43 -24.60
CA ASN A 142 -21.55 -4.71 -23.94
C ASN A 142 -20.27 -5.36 -23.38
N GLY A 143 -19.35 -4.54 -22.86
CA GLY A 143 -18.07 -4.99 -22.29
C GLY A 143 -16.93 -5.18 -23.31
N VAL A 144 -17.15 -4.85 -24.58
CA VAL A 144 -16.12 -4.96 -25.65
C VAL A 144 -15.69 -3.56 -26.10
N THR A 145 -14.39 -3.28 -26.12
CA THR A 145 -13.80 -2.00 -26.57
C THR A 145 -13.99 -1.78 -28.06
N LEU A 146 -14.37 -0.55 -28.46
CA LEU A 146 -14.61 -0.14 -29.85
C LEU A 146 -13.38 0.48 -30.54
N GLY A 147 -12.35 0.84 -29.77
CA GLY A 147 -11.08 1.40 -30.28
C GLY A 147 -10.76 2.76 -29.67
N ASP A 148 -9.48 3.13 -29.67
CA ASP A 148 -9.02 4.37 -29.05
C ASP A 148 -9.22 5.58 -29.97
N ILE A 149 -9.64 6.69 -29.37
CA ILE A 149 -9.82 8.00 -29.99
C ILE A 149 -8.86 8.95 -29.28
N ARG A 150 -8.05 9.69 -30.04
CA ARG A 150 -7.15 10.70 -29.49
C ARG A 150 -7.80 12.08 -29.60
N LEU A 151 -7.90 12.79 -28.47
CA LEU A 151 -8.46 14.13 -28.45
C LEU A 151 -7.36 15.13 -28.80
N ASP A 152 -7.46 15.75 -29.98
CA ASP A 152 -6.51 16.75 -30.45
C ASP A 152 -6.85 18.13 -29.87
N MET A 153 -6.45 18.39 -28.61
CA MET A 153 -6.73 19.64 -27.91
C MET A 153 -5.57 20.08 -26.98
N PRO A 154 -5.42 21.40 -26.71
CA PRO A 154 -4.48 21.88 -25.70
C PRO A 154 -4.81 21.31 -24.32
N SER A 155 -3.78 20.88 -23.58
CA SER A 155 -3.93 20.23 -22.26
C SER A 155 -4.75 21.07 -21.27
N THR A 156 -4.64 22.40 -21.31
CA THR A 156 -5.35 23.34 -20.42
C THR A 156 -6.88 23.30 -20.56
N GLN A 157 -7.42 22.80 -21.68
CA GLN A 157 -8.87 22.68 -21.91
C GLN A 157 -9.42 21.28 -21.58
N LEU A 158 -8.55 20.30 -21.40
CA LEU A 158 -8.89 18.92 -21.06
C LEU A 158 -8.90 18.65 -19.55
N GLU A 159 -8.37 19.58 -18.75
CA GLU A 159 -8.25 19.43 -17.29
C GLU A 159 -9.58 19.44 -16.55
N THR A 160 -10.67 19.94 -17.16
CA THR A 160 -12.01 19.94 -16.56
C THR A 160 -13.07 19.39 -17.52
N LEU A 161 -13.21 18.06 -17.56
CA LEU A 161 -14.25 17.36 -18.33
C LEU A 161 -15.34 16.81 -17.41
N TYR A 162 -16.56 16.73 -17.91
CA TYR A 162 -17.72 16.16 -17.25
C TYR A 162 -18.31 15.07 -18.15
N PRO A 163 -18.74 13.92 -17.61
CA PRO A 163 -19.64 13.03 -18.32
C PRO A 163 -20.87 13.79 -18.80
N LEU A 164 -21.27 13.50 -20.03
CA LEU A 164 -22.36 14.14 -20.75
C LEU A 164 -23.25 13.06 -21.35
N LEU A 165 -24.55 13.21 -21.16
CA LEU A 165 -25.58 12.42 -21.81
C LEU A 165 -26.51 13.37 -22.54
N ALA A 166 -26.85 13.07 -23.79
CA ALA A 166 -27.88 13.78 -24.52
C ALA A 166 -28.86 12.82 -25.19
N ILE A 167 -30.12 13.20 -25.15
CA ILE A 167 -31.23 12.38 -25.61
C ILE A 167 -32.12 13.25 -26.51
N CYS A 168 -32.52 12.69 -27.64
CA CYS A 168 -33.49 13.27 -28.55
C CYS A 168 -34.39 12.15 -29.07
N SER A 169 -35.05 11.44 -28.15
CA SER A 169 -35.88 10.29 -28.47
C SER A 169 -37.05 10.13 -27.52
N ASN A 170 -38.25 10.13 -28.08
CA ASN A 170 -39.49 10.00 -27.31
C ASN A 170 -39.49 8.65 -26.58
N GLY A 171 -39.75 8.69 -25.27
CA GLY A 171 -39.81 7.50 -24.42
C GLY A 171 -38.44 6.89 -24.06
N ALA A 172 -37.34 7.59 -24.36
CA ALA A 172 -36.01 7.13 -24.01
C ALA A 172 -35.78 7.13 -22.49
N VAL A 173 -35.14 6.06 -22.02
CA VAL A 173 -34.81 5.83 -20.62
C VAL A 173 -33.41 5.24 -20.53
N THR A 174 -32.57 5.81 -19.69
CA THR A 174 -31.20 5.33 -19.43
C THR A 174 -30.93 5.24 -17.95
N GLU A 175 -29.97 4.41 -17.56
CA GLU A 175 -29.45 4.33 -16.20
C GLU A 175 -27.92 4.35 -16.25
N THR A 176 -27.27 5.13 -15.37
CA THR A 176 -25.83 5.33 -15.42
C THR A 176 -25.14 4.77 -14.18
N ASN A 177 -24.10 3.98 -14.40
CA ASN A 177 -23.22 3.48 -13.37
C ASN A 177 -21.91 4.29 -13.39
N PHE A 178 -21.70 5.14 -12.37
CA PHE A 178 -20.45 5.86 -12.14
C PHE A 178 -19.43 5.07 -11.28
N GLY A 179 -19.66 3.76 -11.08
CA GLY A 179 -18.81 2.86 -10.27
C GLY A 179 -19.46 2.34 -8.99
N ALA A 180 -20.77 2.61 -8.79
CA ALA A 180 -21.52 2.09 -7.65
C ALA A 180 -21.84 0.59 -7.78
N GLN A 181 -21.83 0.05 -9.01
CA GLN A 181 -22.02 -1.36 -9.32
C GLN A 181 -20.83 -1.88 -10.14
N PRO A 182 -20.56 -3.20 -10.13
CA PRO A 182 -19.57 -3.79 -11.03
C PRO A 182 -19.88 -3.44 -12.49
N PHE A 183 -18.85 -3.01 -13.22
CA PHE A 183 -18.96 -2.74 -14.65
C PHE A 183 -19.04 -4.02 -15.48
N LYS A 184 -19.69 -3.95 -16.64
CA LYS A 184 -19.68 -5.03 -17.64
C LYS A 184 -18.30 -5.15 -18.30
N PHE A 185 -17.62 -4.03 -18.52
CA PHE A 185 -16.21 -4.01 -18.92
C PHE A 185 -15.27 -4.27 -17.74
N GLN A 186 -14.21 -5.04 -17.97
CA GLN A 186 -13.19 -5.33 -16.95
C GLN A 186 -12.19 -4.16 -16.80
N ILE A 187 -12.66 -3.04 -16.27
CA ILE A 187 -11.85 -1.81 -16.12
C ILE A 187 -10.61 -2.04 -15.24
N ASP A 188 -10.68 -2.90 -14.23
CA ASP A 188 -9.55 -3.21 -13.36
C ASP A 188 -8.42 -3.92 -14.11
N THR A 189 -8.76 -4.83 -15.02
CA THR A 189 -7.80 -5.51 -15.90
C THR A 189 -7.13 -4.52 -16.85
N PHE A 190 -7.89 -3.54 -17.37
CA PHE A 190 -7.34 -2.47 -18.18
C PHE A 190 -6.37 -1.56 -17.38
N LYS A 191 -6.78 -1.11 -16.18
CA LYS A 191 -5.92 -0.34 -15.26
C LYS A 191 -4.65 -1.12 -14.89
N ALA A 192 -4.75 -2.44 -14.68
CA ALA A 192 -3.59 -3.29 -14.41
C ALA A 192 -2.63 -3.38 -15.60
N THR A 193 -3.15 -3.37 -16.83
CA THR A 193 -2.32 -3.35 -18.06
C THR A 193 -1.52 -2.06 -18.17
N ILE A 194 -2.14 -0.91 -17.86
CA ILE A 194 -1.44 0.39 -17.81
C ILE A 194 -0.37 0.38 -16.72
N ARG A 195 -0.69 -0.10 -15.52
CA ARG A 195 0.26 -0.27 -14.42
C ARG A 195 1.48 -1.10 -14.87
N ALA A 196 1.26 -2.22 -15.55
CA ALA A 196 2.32 -3.08 -16.04
C ALA A 196 3.23 -2.40 -17.07
N ARG A 197 2.65 -1.68 -18.05
CA ARG A 197 3.41 -0.90 -19.05
C ARG A 197 4.26 0.18 -18.38
N LEU A 198 3.68 0.99 -17.50
CA LEU A 198 4.41 2.04 -16.78
C LEU A 198 5.55 1.47 -15.93
N HIS A 199 5.31 0.34 -15.24
CA HIS A 199 6.34 -0.35 -14.48
C HIS A 199 7.48 -0.82 -15.39
N GLU A 200 7.18 -1.40 -16.54
CA GLU A 200 8.17 -1.83 -17.52
C GLU A 200 9.01 -0.65 -18.06
N ASP A 201 8.37 0.46 -18.43
CA ASP A 201 9.04 1.67 -18.92
C ASP A 201 10.01 2.26 -17.90
N ILE A 202 9.63 2.25 -16.61
CA ILE A 202 10.51 2.70 -15.52
C ILE A 202 11.69 1.74 -15.34
N VAL A 203 11.45 0.43 -15.36
CA VAL A 203 12.51 -0.59 -15.17
C VAL A 203 13.50 -0.60 -16.33
N ARG A 204 13.05 -0.35 -17.55
CA ARG A 204 13.91 -0.28 -18.75
C ARG A 204 14.77 0.97 -18.78
N ARG A 205 14.49 1.98 -17.96
CA ARG A 205 15.21 3.25 -17.97
C ARG A 205 16.61 3.07 -17.39
N GLU A 206 17.62 3.23 -18.23
CA GLU A 206 19.01 3.10 -17.81
C GLU A 206 19.42 4.21 -16.85
N LEU A 207 20.16 3.84 -15.82
CA LEU A 207 20.83 4.81 -14.96
C LEU A 207 22.05 5.40 -15.65
N SER A 208 22.39 6.63 -15.27
CA SER A 208 23.68 7.21 -15.68
C SER A 208 24.86 6.36 -15.16
N PRO A 209 25.98 6.29 -15.90
CA PRO A 209 27.18 5.58 -15.45
C PRO A 209 27.67 6.04 -14.06
N GLN A 210 27.54 7.34 -13.77
CA GLN A 210 27.86 7.91 -12.47
C GLN A 210 26.95 7.37 -11.36
N ALA A 211 25.65 7.24 -11.60
CA ALA A 211 24.73 6.64 -10.64
C ALA A 211 25.08 5.16 -10.40
N VAL A 212 25.34 4.38 -11.46
CA VAL A 212 25.72 2.96 -11.34
C VAL A 212 26.99 2.77 -10.51
N SER A 213 28.03 3.55 -10.78
CA SER A 213 29.30 3.50 -10.02
C SER A 213 29.15 3.89 -8.54
N SER A 214 28.11 4.66 -8.20
CA SER A 214 27.81 5.06 -6.81
C SER A 214 27.03 3.99 -6.02
N LEU A 215 26.38 3.03 -6.68
CA LEU A 215 25.51 2.04 -6.03
C LEU A 215 26.19 1.26 -4.91
N PRO A 216 27.43 0.73 -5.08
CA PRO A 216 28.09 0.03 -4.00
C PRO A 216 28.33 0.91 -2.76
N LYS A 217 28.59 2.22 -2.92
CA LYS A 217 28.76 3.14 -1.80
C LYS A 217 27.44 3.32 -1.04
N LEU A 218 26.31 3.42 -1.75
CA LEU A 218 24.97 3.50 -1.15
C LEU A 218 24.63 2.25 -0.34
N VAL A 219 24.93 1.06 -0.89
CA VAL A 219 24.71 -0.20 -0.17
C VAL A 219 25.61 -0.30 1.04
N ALA A 220 26.89 0.03 0.89
CA ALA A 220 27.86 -0.07 1.96
C ALA A 220 27.55 0.92 3.11
N ASP A 221 27.07 2.12 2.80
CA ASP A 221 26.50 3.08 3.77
C ASP A 221 25.30 2.46 4.52
N TYR A 222 24.34 1.86 3.82
CA TYR A 222 23.21 1.16 4.45
C TYR A 222 23.66 0.01 5.36
N LEU A 223 24.58 -0.84 4.90
CA LEU A 223 25.10 -1.96 5.69
C LEU A 223 25.78 -1.48 6.97
N TYR A 224 26.55 -0.39 6.89
CA TYR A 224 27.14 0.25 8.08
C TYR A 224 26.08 0.83 9.04
N HIS A 225 25.06 1.52 8.50
CA HIS A 225 23.98 2.09 9.29
C HIS A 225 23.16 1.02 10.02
N ARG A 226 22.97 -0.15 9.41
CA ARG A 226 22.25 -1.29 10.00
C ARG A 226 23.14 -2.29 10.76
N GLY A 227 24.46 -2.11 10.74
CA GLY A 227 25.41 -2.95 11.46
C GLY A 227 25.75 -4.30 10.82
N TYR A 228 25.48 -4.48 9.52
CA TYR A 228 25.81 -5.69 8.77
C TYR A 228 27.30 -5.75 8.40
N THR A 229 28.15 -5.92 9.42
CA THR A 229 29.60 -5.80 9.28
C THR A 229 30.24 -6.92 8.44
N GLU A 230 29.71 -8.15 8.49
CA GLU A 230 30.23 -9.23 7.63
C GLU A 230 29.88 -8.98 6.15
N ALA A 231 28.62 -8.59 5.88
CA ALA A 231 28.18 -8.24 4.54
C ALA A 231 28.95 -7.03 3.99
N LEU A 232 29.24 -6.04 4.83
CA LEU A 232 30.04 -4.88 4.49
C LEU A 232 31.47 -5.28 4.10
N GLY A 233 32.10 -6.18 4.86
CA GLY A 233 33.44 -6.70 4.54
C GLY A 233 33.48 -7.44 3.20
N LYS A 234 32.49 -8.28 2.91
CA LYS A 234 32.35 -8.97 1.62
C LYS A 234 32.17 -7.99 0.45
N LEU A 235 31.35 -6.96 0.63
CA LEU A 235 31.12 -5.93 -0.39
C LEU A 235 32.37 -5.09 -0.64
N SER A 236 33.08 -4.69 0.42
CA SER A 236 34.34 -3.95 0.33
C SER A 236 35.41 -4.73 -0.44
N ALA A 237 35.59 -6.02 -0.12
CA ALA A 237 36.53 -6.89 -0.82
C ALA A 237 36.21 -7.06 -2.32
N ALA A 238 34.91 -7.13 -2.67
CA ALA A 238 34.48 -7.32 -4.06
C ALA A 238 34.50 -6.03 -4.90
N THR A 239 34.40 -4.86 -4.28
CA THR A 239 34.28 -3.56 -4.98
C THR A 239 35.50 -2.65 -4.82
N GLY A 240 36.42 -2.99 -3.92
CA GLY A 240 37.56 -2.15 -3.56
C GLY A 240 37.17 -0.88 -2.80
N ILE A 241 35.92 -0.77 -2.33
CA ILE A 241 35.45 0.41 -1.61
C ILE A 241 35.85 0.31 -0.15
N THR A 242 36.67 1.27 0.29
CA THR A 242 37.02 1.44 1.69
C THR A 242 36.00 2.36 2.35
N ILE A 243 35.27 1.86 3.34
CA ILE A 243 34.50 2.70 4.26
C ILE A 243 35.27 2.75 5.58
N HIS A 244 35.65 3.95 6.00
CA HIS A 244 36.16 4.21 7.35
C HIS A 244 35.00 4.09 8.36
N ALA A 245 34.53 2.87 8.54
CA ALA A 245 33.46 2.51 9.45
C ALA A 245 34.06 2.18 10.81
N ASN A 246 33.53 2.78 11.88
CA ASN A 246 33.79 2.27 13.21
C ASN A 246 32.96 0.97 13.40
N VAL A 247 33.58 -0.15 13.06
CA VAL A 247 32.96 -1.50 13.10
C VAL A 247 32.45 -1.81 14.51
N GLN A 248 33.20 -1.45 15.55
CA GLN A 248 32.82 -1.67 16.95
C GLN A 248 31.55 -0.87 17.31
N LEU A 249 31.49 0.40 16.92
CA LEU A 249 30.30 1.24 17.11
C LEU A 249 29.09 0.68 16.35
N SER A 250 29.30 0.25 15.11
CA SER A 250 28.27 -0.34 14.25
C SER A 250 27.70 -1.63 14.86
N GLN A 251 28.57 -2.49 15.41
CA GLN A 251 28.18 -3.70 16.15
C GLN A 251 27.42 -3.35 17.43
N ALA A 252 27.93 -2.41 18.23
CA ALA A 252 27.29 -2.00 19.48
C ALA A 252 25.86 -1.48 19.26
N ARG A 253 25.64 -0.66 18.21
CA ARG A 253 24.29 -0.21 17.82
C ARG A 253 23.39 -1.37 17.41
N ARG A 254 23.90 -2.29 16.60
CA ARG A 254 23.14 -3.45 16.13
C ARG A 254 22.74 -4.40 17.25
N ASP A 255 23.61 -4.61 18.23
CA ASP A 255 23.29 -5.45 19.39
C ASP A 255 22.05 -4.92 20.12
N ILE A 256 22.00 -3.61 20.38
CA ILE A 256 20.84 -2.95 21.01
C ILE A 256 19.59 -3.16 20.15
N GLN A 257 19.66 -2.91 18.83
CA GLN A 257 18.52 -3.12 17.93
C GLN A 257 18.04 -4.57 17.93
N ARG A 258 18.96 -5.53 17.99
CA ARG A 258 18.66 -6.97 17.98
C ARG A 258 17.95 -7.39 19.26
N HIS A 259 18.41 -6.92 20.42
CA HIS A 259 17.76 -7.21 21.70
C HIS A 259 16.33 -6.64 21.75
N ILE A 260 16.11 -5.42 21.26
CA ILE A 260 14.76 -4.85 21.14
C ILE A 260 13.88 -5.71 20.22
N ALA A 261 14.37 -6.06 19.04
CA ALA A 261 13.62 -6.86 18.07
C ALA A 261 13.25 -8.27 18.59
N ARG A 262 14.12 -8.88 19.41
CA ARG A 262 13.91 -10.20 20.02
C ARG A 262 12.94 -10.21 21.20
N GLY A 263 12.56 -9.05 21.72
CA GLY A 263 11.75 -8.96 22.92
C GLY A 263 12.59 -9.06 24.21
N GLU A 264 13.79 -8.48 24.18
CA GLU A 264 14.74 -8.43 25.30
C GLU A 264 15.05 -6.96 25.65
N ALA A 265 14.00 -6.13 25.83
CA ALA A 265 14.14 -4.69 26.04
C ALA A 265 14.92 -4.34 27.32
N ALA A 266 14.86 -5.18 28.36
CA ALA A 266 15.66 -5.02 29.57
C ALA A 266 17.18 -5.06 29.27
N VAL A 267 17.61 -6.03 28.46
CA VAL A 267 19.02 -6.15 28.04
C VAL A 267 19.42 -4.98 27.14
N ALA A 268 18.54 -4.60 26.21
CA ALA A 268 18.77 -3.44 25.35
C ALA A 268 18.96 -2.14 26.17
N LYS A 269 18.21 -1.98 27.27
CA LYS A 269 18.30 -0.85 28.18
C LYS A 269 19.66 -0.79 28.87
N GLU A 270 20.11 -1.89 29.44
CA GLU A 270 21.43 -1.99 30.10
C GLU A 270 22.57 -1.67 29.11
N LEU A 271 22.53 -2.27 27.92
CA LEU A 271 23.52 -2.00 26.87
C LEU A 271 23.52 -0.54 26.41
N LEU A 272 22.34 0.11 26.34
CA LEU A 272 22.22 1.51 25.96
C LEU A 272 22.80 2.44 27.05
N GLN A 273 22.57 2.12 28.33
CA GLN A 273 23.14 2.85 29.47
C GLN A 273 24.67 2.73 29.51
N GLU A 274 25.19 1.53 29.34
CA GLU A 274 26.62 1.23 29.40
C GLU A 274 27.38 1.84 28.20
N ARG A 275 26.89 1.57 26.99
CA ARG A 275 27.62 1.89 25.74
C ARG A 275 27.31 3.28 25.20
N PHE A 276 26.15 3.86 25.52
CA PHE A 276 25.70 5.17 25.02
C PHE A 276 25.08 6.04 26.14
N PRO A 277 25.85 6.37 27.20
CA PRO A 277 25.33 7.09 28.37
C PRO A 277 24.80 8.49 28.03
N ILE A 278 25.35 9.15 27.01
CA ILE A 278 24.86 10.46 26.53
C ILE A 278 23.48 10.33 25.87
N THR A 279 23.30 9.34 24.99
CA THR A 279 21.99 9.04 24.38
C THR A 279 20.97 8.70 25.45
N TRP A 280 21.36 7.87 26.40
CA TRP A 280 20.52 7.57 27.56
C TRP A 280 20.15 8.87 28.27
N ALA A 281 21.10 9.73 28.66
CA ALA A 281 20.88 11.02 29.32
C ALA A 281 19.93 11.97 28.59
N ARG A 282 20.10 12.11 27.27
CA ARG A 282 19.48 13.18 26.49
C ARG A 282 18.05 12.87 26.02
N HIS A 283 17.68 11.59 25.92
CA HIS A 283 16.40 11.15 25.34
C HIS A 283 15.57 10.36 26.36
N PRO A 284 14.95 11.04 27.35
CA PRO A 284 14.13 10.36 28.36
C PRO A 284 12.91 9.66 27.74
N ASP A 285 12.45 10.12 26.57
CA ASP A 285 11.38 9.54 25.78
C ASP A 285 11.72 8.14 25.26
N LEU A 286 12.95 7.92 24.80
CA LEU A 286 13.42 6.60 24.41
C LEU A 286 13.48 5.64 25.61
N ARG A 287 13.86 6.16 26.79
CA ARG A 287 13.84 5.36 28.03
C ARG A 287 12.43 4.89 28.33
N LEU A 288 11.47 5.81 28.34
CA LEU A 288 10.07 5.47 28.60
C LEU A 288 9.53 4.45 27.59
N ASP A 289 9.88 4.59 26.32
CA ASP A 289 9.48 3.63 25.29
C ASP A 289 10.06 2.22 25.53
N LEU A 290 11.31 2.13 25.96
CA LEU A 290 11.94 0.85 26.34
C LEU A 290 11.32 0.26 27.60
N GLU A 291 11.00 1.08 28.60
CA GLU A 291 10.30 0.66 29.82
C GLU A 291 8.90 0.12 29.50
N CYS A 292 8.16 0.81 28.62
CA CYS A 292 6.87 0.36 28.11
C CYS A 292 7.00 -0.98 27.37
N GLN A 293 8.02 -1.12 26.52
CA GLN A 293 8.25 -2.33 25.74
C GLN A 293 8.66 -3.52 26.64
N GLU A 294 9.49 -3.29 27.65
CA GLU A 294 9.85 -4.28 28.67
C GLU A 294 8.61 -4.79 29.42
N PHE A 295 7.65 -3.92 29.72
CA PHE A 295 6.38 -4.31 30.34
C PHE A 295 5.52 -5.18 29.39
N VAL A 296 5.40 -4.82 28.11
CA VAL A 296 4.71 -5.66 27.11
C VAL A 296 5.32 -7.06 27.04
N GLU A 297 6.64 -7.15 27.08
CA GLU A 297 7.38 -8.40 27.05
C GLU A 297 7.17 -9.23 28.32
N LEU A 298 7.13 -8.57 29.48
CA LEU A 298 6.85 -9.21 30.77
C LEU A 298 5.42 -9.78 30.80
N VAL A 299 4.42 -8.99 30.37
CA VAL A 299 3.03 -9.44 30.22
C VAL A 299 2.93 -10.61 29.25
N SER A 300 3.64 -10.54 28.12
CA SER A 300 3.66 -11.62 27.14
C SER A 300 4.30 -12.90 27.69
N ARG A 301 5.33 -12.78 28.54
CA ARG A 301 6.04 -13.90 29.17
C ARG A 301 5.16 -14.61 30.20
N TYR A 302 4.37 -13.87 30.95
CA TYR A 302 3.47 -14.41 31.98
C TYR A 302 2.05 -14.66 31.47
N ALA A 303 1.80 -14.60 30.16
CA ALA A 303 0.47 -14.72 29.58
C ALA A 303 -0.26 -16.02 29.96
N ASP A 304 0.48 -17.12 30.18
CA ASP A 304 -0.10 -18.42 30.54
C ASP A 304 -0.36 -18.59 32.06
N ASP A 305 0.23 -17.75 32.91
CA ASP A 305 0.10 -17.79 34.38
C ASP A 305 0.13 -16.38 34.99
N MET A 306 -0.75 -15.52 34.48
CA MET A 306 -0.74 -14.10 34.82
C MET A 306 -1.13 -13.84 36.29
N ASP A 307 -1.97 -14.70 36.87
CA ASP A 307 -2.42 -14.58 38.25
C ASP A 307 -1.28 -14.78 39.26
N ALA A 308 -0.36 -15.71 38.99
CA ALA A 308 0.82 -15.94 39.85
C ALA A 308 1.79 -14.76 39.85
N HIS A 309 1.84 -13.98 38.76
CA HIS A 309 2.75 -12.85 38.57
C HIS A 309 2.05 -11.49 38.63
N LEU A 310 0.78 -11.44 39.05
CA LEU A 310 -0.02 -10.23 39.02
C LEU A 310 0.58 -9.13 39.90
N GLU A 311 1.12 -9.47 41.08
CA GLU A 311 1.72 -8.48 41.98
C GLU A 311 2.95 -7.79 41.36
N GLU A 312 3.81 -8.56 40.69
CA GLU A 312 4.99 -8.08 39.96
C GLU A 312 4.58 -7.17 38.79
N LEU A 313 3.61 -7.63 37.98
CA LEU A 313 3.08 -6.86 36.86
C LEU A 313 2.43 -5.54 37.31
N MET A 314 1.71 -5.57 38.43
CA MET A 314 1.08 -4.39 39.01
C MET A 314 2.11 -3.42 39.58
N GLN A 315 3.16 -3.92 40.23
CA GLN A 315 4.27 -3.09 40.70
C GLN A 315 4.98 -2.40 39.52
N ARG A 316 5.23 -3.13 38.44
CA ARG A 316 5.84 -2.57 37.23
C ARG A 316 4.94 -1.55 36.54
N GLY A 317 3.64 -1.81 36.45
CA GLY A 317 2.65 -0.88 35.93
C GLY A 317 2.57 0.42 36.74
N ARG A 318 2.62 0.35 38.08
CA ARG A 318 2.70 1.55 38.94
C ARG A 318 3.99 2.33 38.70
N GLN A 319 5.12 1.66 38.51
CA GLN A 319 6.38 2.33 38.22
C GLN A 319 6.32 3.10 36.89
N LEU A 320 5.73 2.51 35.85
CA LEU A 320 5.50 3.20 34.57
C LEU A 320 4.61 4.44 34.72
N GLN A 321 3.59 4.36 35.57
CA GLN A 321 2.71 5.50 35.87
C GLN A 321 3.50 6.66 36.50
N LEU A 322 4.37 6.35 37.46
CA LEU A 322 5.25 7.34 38.11
C LEU A 322 6.24 7.97 37.12
N CYS A 323 6.73 7.23 36.13
CA CYS A 323 7.62 7.78 35.10
C CYS A 323 6.96 8.87 34.25
N ILE A 324 5.63 8.87 34.11
CA ILE A 324 4.89 9.95 33.42
C ILE A 324 4.67 11.17 34.32
N GLU A 325 4.63 10.97 35.63
CA GLU A 325 4.46 12.04 36.60
C GLU A 325 5.74 12.86 36.82
N ASP A 326 6.88 12.41 36.25
CA ASP A 326 8.13 13.16 36.14
C ASP A 326 7.92 14.52 35.43
N GLU A 327 8.62 15.57 35.87
CA GLU A 327 8.53 16.92 35.29
C GLU A 327 8.76 16.93 33.77
N ALA A 328 9.58 16.00 33.25
CA ALA A 328 9.86 15.87 31.82
C ALA A 328 8.63 15.46 30.98
N PHE A 329 7.61 14.87 31.60
CA PHE A 329 6.45 14.27 30.92
C PHE A 329 5.10 14.78 31.41
N HIS A 330 5.10 15.74 32.34
CA HIS A 330 3.89 16.26 32.94
C HIS A 330 2.94 16.88 31.89
N GLY A 331 1.70 16.36 31.82
CA GLY A 331 0.67 16.83 30.88
C GLY A 331 0.71 16.22 29.47
N ASP A 332 1.57 15.22 29.22
CA ASP A 332 1.63 14.53 27.91
C ASP A 332 0.47 13.53 27.73
N GLY A 333 -0.67 14.03 27.27
CA GLY A 333 -1.89 13.24 27.02
C GLY A 333 -1.68 12.00 26.13
N PRO A 334 -0.99 12.09 24.98
CA PRO A 334 -0.69 10.93 24.14
C PRO A 334 0.08 9.81 24.86
N ARG A 335 1.10 10.15 25.66
CA ARG A 335 1.87 9.14 26.42
C ARG A 335 1.07 8.54 27.57
N GLN A 336 0.28 9.36 28.26
CA GLN A 336 -0.67 8.90 29.28
C GLN A 336 -1.65 7.87 28.71
N GLN A 337 -2.21 8.15 27.53
CA GLN A 337 -3.11 7.23 26.85
C GLN A 337 -2.40 5.92 26.46
N ARG A 338 -1.13 6.00 26.04
CA ARG A 338 -0.35 4.80 25.73
C ARG A 338 -0.09 3.91 26.95
N ILE A 339 0.29 4.47 28.10
CA ILE A 339 0.49 3.68 29.33
C ILE A 339 -0.84 3.14 29.85
N ALA A 340 -1.91 3.93 29.81
CA ALA A 340 -3.26 3.45 30.11
C ALA A 340 -3.62 2.23 29.23
N THR A 341 -3.33 2.31 27.92
CA THR A 341 -3.56 1.21 26.97
C THR A 341 -2.72 -0.02 27.33
N LEU A 342 -1.45 0.14 27.70
CA LEU A 342 -0.59 -0.96 28.14
C LEU A 342 -1.16 -1.67 29.37
N ILE A 343 -1.58 -0.89 30.37
CA ILE A 343 -2.16 -1.42 31.62
C ILE A 343 -3.46 -2.20 31.35
N THR A 344 -4.21 -1.86 30.30
CA THR A 344 -5.42 -2.64 29.93
C THR A 344 -5.11 -4.09 29.55
N LEU A 345 -3.88 -4.43 29.18
CA LEU A 345 -3.49 -5.83 28.94
C LEU A 345 -3.71 -6.71 30.17
N LEU A 346 -3.54 -6.17 31.38
CA LEU A 346 -3.74 -6.88 32.65
C LEU A 346 -5.22 -7.13 33.00
N ALA A 347 -6.15 -6.48 32.29
CA ALA A 347 -7.57 -6.63 32.54
C ALA A 347 -8.18 -7.86 31.84
N TYR A 348 -7.45 -8.47 30.90
CA TYR A 348 -7.95 -9.58 30.09
C TYR A 348 -7.24 -10.88 30.47
N PRO A 349 -7.99 -11.96 30.77
CA PRO A 349 -7.39 -13.29 31.03
C PRO A 349 -6.54 -13.79 29.86
N ASN A 350 -6.97 -13.49 28.63
CA ASN A 350 -6.18 -13.74 27.42
C ASN A 350 -5.71 -12.40 26.82
N VAL A 351 -4.41 -12.13 26.91
CA VAL A 351 -3.80 -10.88 26.43
C VAL A 351 -3.96 -10.66 24.92
N LYS A 352 -4.18 -11.72 24.13
CA LYS A 352 -4.41 -11.63 22.67
C LYS A 352 -5.82 -11.19 22.30
N GLU A 353 -6.76 -11.31 23.21
CA GLU A 353 -8.14 -10.83 23.04
C GLU A 353 -8.30 -9.38 23.49
N SER A 354 -7.26 -8.81 24.10
CA SER A 354 -7.24 -7.40 24.49
C SER A 354 -7.31 -6.50 23.26
N PRO A 355 -8.02 -5.36 23.31
CA PRO A 355 -7.91 -4.32 22.29
C PRO A 355 -6.48 -3.75 22.17
N ALA A 356 -5.62 -3.98 23.17
CA ALA A 356 -4.21 -3.64 23.15
C ALA A 356 -3.30 -4.75 22.57
N ALA A 357 -3.86 -5.87 22.07
CA ALA A 357 -3.11 -6.98 21.49
C ALA A 357 -2.12 -6.59 20.36
N PRO A 358 -2.40 -5.58 19.49
CA PRO A 358 -1.43 -5.14 18.49
C PRO A 358 -0.08 -4.68 19.07
N LEU A 359 -0.03 -4.30 20.36
CA LEU A 359 1.22 -3.94 21.04
C LEU A 359 2.14 -5.16 21.25
N LEU A 360 1.60 -6.38 21.26
CA LEU A 360 2.35 -7.62 21.44
C LEU A 360 3.08 -8.08 20.17
N GLU A 361 2.71 -7.52 19.01
CA GLU A 361 3.29 -7.87 17.71
C GLU A 361 4.76 -7.46 17.57
N THR A 362 5.40 -7.90 16.49
CA THR A 362 6.82 -7.59 16.22
C THR A 362 7.01 -6.17 15.66
N ALA A 363 6.01 -5.61 14.97
CA ALA A 363 6.12 -4.31 14.31
C ALA A 363 6.45 -3.14 15.28
N PRO A 364 5.82 -3.02 16.46
CA PRO A 364 6.21 -2.00 17.46
C PRO A 364 7.68 -2.12 17.89
N ARG A 365 8.20 -3.35 18.03
CA ARG A 365 9.60 -3.60 18.43
C ARG A 365 10.57 -3.13 17.36
N GLU A 366 10.28 -3.40 16.10
CA GLU A 366 11.11 -2.97 14.97
C GLU A 366 11.14 -1.44 14.81
N GLN A 367 10.00 -0.77 15.06
CA GLN A 367 9.92 0.68 15.09
C GLN A 367 10.77 1.26 16.22
N LEU A 368 10.66 0.70 17.43
CA LEU A 368 11.46 1.10 18.58
C LEU A 368 12.96 0.88 18.34
N ALA A 369 13.35 -0.28 17.80
CA ALA A 369 14.73 -0.59 17.44
C ALA A 369 15.29 0.40 16.40
N SER A 370 14.48 0.76 15.41
CA SER A 370 14.88 1.74 14.39
C SER A 370 15.04 3.14 14.98
N ARG A 371 14.13 3.55 15.89
CA ARG A 371 14.18 4.84 16.59
C ARG A 371 15.39 4.92 17.52
N ALA A 372 15.65 3.89 18.32
CA ALA A 372 16.81 3.83 19.22
C ALA A 372 18.11 4.07 18.44
N ASN A 373 18.28 3.38 17.31
CA ASN A 373 19.45 3.55 16.45
C ASN A 373 19.57 4.94 15.84
N ALA A 374 18.45 5.53 15.40
CA ALA A 374 18.43 6.89 14.86
C ALA A 374 18.88 7.94 15.90
N LEU A 375 18.44 7.79 17.15
CA LEU A 375 18.82 8.68 18.25
C LEU A 375 20.30 8.52 18.62
N ILE A 376 20.81 7.28 18.72
CA ILE A 376 22.24 7.03 18.93
C ILE A 376 23.07 7.72 17.83
N LEU A 377 22.68 7.56 16.56
CA LEU A 377 23.37 8.20 15.44
C LEU A 377 23.34 9.73 15.53
N GLU A 378 22.20 10.31 15.92
CA GLU A 378 22.06 11.75 16.12
C GLU A 378 22.95 12.31 17.24
N ASP A 379 23.08 11.60 18.36
CA ASP A 379 24.01 11.95 19.44
C ASP A 379 25.46 11.95 18.96
N LEU A 380 25.80 10.96 18.13
CA LEU A 380 27.12 10.82 17.51
C LEU A 380 27.35 11.77 16.33
N LYS A 381 26.42 12.69 16.05
CA LYS A 381 26.46 13.63 14.92
C LYS A 381 26.55 12.92 13.56
N GLN A 382 26.03 11.70 13.48
CA GLN A 382 25.89 10.92 12.26
C GLN A 382 24.45 11.05 11.72
N PRO A 383 24.24 10.84 10.40
CA PRO A 383 22.89 10.83 9.83
C PRO A 383 22.00 9.77 10.49
N LYS A 384 20.73 10.11 10.77
CA LYS A 384 19.75 9.16 11.35
C LYS A 384 19.44 7.97 10.44
N TYR A 385 19.50 8.22 9.13
CA TYR A 385 19.15 7.28 8.07
C TYR A 385 20.28 7.22 7.06
N SER A 386 20.47 6.06 6.46
CA SER A 386 21.42 5.91 5.35
C SER A 386 20.96 6.74 4.14
N VAL A 387 21.90 7.05 3.25
CA VAL A 387 21.58 7.74 1.98
C VAL A 387 20.56 6.94 1.18
N LEU A 388 20.63 5.61 1.24
CA LEU A 388 19.68 4.73 0.56
C LEU A 388 18.25 4.86 1.11
N GLU A 389 18.11 4.86 2.44
CA GLU A 389 16.82 5.02 3.10
C GLU A 389 16.22 6.38 2.77
N ARG A 390 17.05 7.43 2.76
CA ARG A 390 16.64 8.78 2.36
C ARG A 390 16.16 8.84 0.91
N ILE A 391 16.86 8.19 -0.03
CA ILE A 391 16.44 8.13 -1.43
C ILE A 391 15.08 7.43 -1.54
N THR A 392 14.90 6.30 -0.85
CA THR A 392 13.64 5.54 -0.87
C THR A 392 12.49 6.39 -0.32
N ASN A 393 12.68 7.01 0.85
CA ASN A 393 11.67 7.87 1.47
C ASN A 393 11.37 9.10 0.60
N HIS A 394 12.40 9.67 -0.05
CA HIS A 394 12.22 10.79 -0.97
C HIS A 394 11.43 10.39 -2.22
N SER A 395 11.67 9.19 -2.76
CA SER A 395 10.87 8.64 -3.87
C SER A 395 9.42 8.43 -3.47
N GLU A 396 9.15 7.85 -2.29
CA GLU A 396 7.80 7.68 -1.74
C GLU A 396 7.09 9.04 -1.59
N ALA A 397 7.76 10.02 -0.98
CA ALA A 397 7.22 11.38 -0.82
C ALA A 397 7.03 12.10 -2.17
N SER A 398 7.91 11.86 -3.15
CA SER A 398 7.78 12.45 -4.49
C SER A 398 6.57 11.90 -5.22
N VAL A 399 6.34 10.58 -5.16
CA VAL A 399 5.14 9.96 -5.74
C VAL A 399 3.89 10.49 -5.05
N ALA A 400 3.88 10.59 -3.71
CA ALA A 400 2.75 11.18 -2.98
C ALA A 400 2.47 12.64 -3.41
N CYS A 401 3.50 13.48 -3.49
CA CYS A 401 3.39 14.86 -3.95
C CYS A 401 2.86 14.96 -5.40
N LEU A 402 3.24 14.04 -6.28
CA LEU A 402 2.71 13.97 -7.64
C LEU A 402 1.21 13.62 -7.66
N ARG A 403 0.77 12.70 -6.78
CA ARG A 403 -0.66 12.39 -6.63
C ARG A 403 -1.45 13.58 -6.10
N ASP A 404 -0.94 14.28 -5.09
CA ASP A 404 -1.58 15.47 -4.53
C ASP A 404 -1.71 16.60 -5.56
N LYS A 405 -0.77 16.67 -6.50
CA LYS A 405 -0.81 17.60 -7.65
C LYS A 405 -1.67 17.12 -8.81
N GLY A 406 -2.35 15.98 -8.68
CA GLY A 406 -3.24 15.45 -9.73
C GLY A 406 -2.51 14.82 -10.92
N VAL A 407 -1.24 14.44 -10.77
CA VAL A 407 -0.49 13.75 -11.84
C VAL A 407 -0.96 12.30 -11.91
N GLY A 408 -1.89 12.01 -12.82
CA GLY A 408 -2.59 10.72 -12.90
C GLY A 408 -1.67 9.49 -12.98
N CYS A 409 -0.49 9.58 -13.59
CA CYS A 409 0.44 8.44 -13.69
C CYS A 409 0.97 8.01 -12.32
N ALA A 410 1.04 8.91 -11.34
CA ALA A 410 1.51 8.62 -9.99
C ALA A 410 0.57 7.68 -9.21
N ASN A 411 -0.72 7.60 -9.59
CA ASN A 411 -1.67 6.66 -9.01
C ASN A 411 -1.45 5.21 -9.48
N PHE A 412 -0.78 5.02 -10.61
CA PHE A 412 -0.37 3.69 -11.07
C PHE A 412 0.99 3.25 -10.50
N LEU A 413 1.71 4.14 -9.79
CA LEU A 413 3.01 3.82 -9.22
C LEU A 413 2.87 3.29 -7.80
N GLU A 414 3.07 2.00 -7.63
CA GLU A 414 3.20 1.36 -6.32
C GLU A 414 4.65 0.94 -6.11
N LEU A 415 5.41 1.70 -5.32
CA LEU A 415 6.84 1.47 -5.13
C LEU A 415 7.16 0.06 -4.58
N ASP A 416 6.23 -0.55 -3.84
CA ASP A 416 6.32 -1.92 -3.33
C ASP A 416 6.31 -3.02 -4.40
N THR A 417 5.74 -2.74 -5.57
CA THR A 417 5.64 -3.70 -6.69
C THR A 417 6.97 -3.88 -7.40
N PHE A 418 7.75 -2.81 -7.50
CA PHE A 418 9.13 -2.84 -8.02
C PHE A 418 10.05 -3.74 -7.20
N VAL A 419 9.65 -4.10 -5.98
CA VAL A 419 10.40 -4.94 -5.05
C VAL A 419 10.08 -6.42 -5.19
N THR A 420 8.85 -6.75 -5.58
CA THR A 420 8.29 -8.11 -5.53
C THR A 420 8.23 -8.79 -6.90
N ALA A 421 8.20 -8.01 -8.00
CA ALA A 421 8.00 -8.51 -9.36
C ALA A 421 9.16 -9.34 -9.97
N ARG A 422 10.28 -9.54 -9.26
CA ARG A 422 11.38 -10.43 -9.68
C ARG A 422 11.71 -11.51 -8.64
N GLY A 423 10.67 -12.18 -8.16
CA GLY A 423 10.74 -13.37 -7.31
C GLY A 423 11.07 -14.68 -8.04
N SER A 424 11.21 -14.69 -9.37
CA SER A 424 11.76 -15.85 -10.08
C SER A 424 13.29 -15.80 -10.03
N GLN A 425 13.88 -16.87 -9.49
CA GLN A 425 15.32 -17.09 -9.42
C GLN A 425 15.95 -16.90 -10.82
N GLN A 426 16.75 -15.84 -11.02
CA GLN A 426 18.07 -15.87 -11.69
C GLN A 426 18.65 -14.51 -12.11
N GLU A 427 17.92 -13.38 -12.09
CA GLU A 427 18.44 -12.15 -12.73
C GLU A 427 18.40 -10.92 -11.82
N LEU A 428 19.51 -10.69 -11.11
CA LEU A 428 19.79 -9.46 -10.35
C LEU A 428 20.29 -8.36 -11.29
N HIS A 429 19.38 -7.58 -11.88
CA HIS A 429 19.73 -6.35 -12.58
C HIS A 429 19.55 -5.11 -11.70
N GLY A 430 20.68 -4.48 -11.36
CA GLY A 430 20.92 -3.03 -11.29
C GLY A 430 20.28 -2.16 -10.20
N LEU A 431 18.97 -2.27 -9.94
CA LEU A 431 18.23 -1.27 -9.15
C LEU A 431 17.21 -1.86 -8.18
N CYS A 432 16.55 -2.93 -8.60
CA CYS A 432 15.58 -3.69 -7.80
C CYS A 432 16.20 -4.30 -6.52
N GLY A 433 17.52 -4.50 -6.52
CA GLY A 433 18.28 -5.09 -5.41
C GLY A 433 18.22 -4.29 -4.10
N LEU A 434 18.02 -2.97 -4.14
CA LEU A 434 18.07 -2.10 -2.96
C LEU A 434 16.77 -2.13 -2.13
N GLN A 435 15.62 -2.11 -2.79
CA GLN A 435 14.35 -2.33 -2.12
C GLN A 435 14.10 -3.83 -1.88
N MET A 436 14.59 -4.73 -2.75
CA MET A 436 14.63 -6.17 -2.42
C MET A 436 15.49 -6.43 -1.19
N LEU A 437 16.57 -5.67 -0.95
CA LEU A 437 17.32 -5.68 0.30
C LEU A 437 16.36 -5.34 1.45
N LYS A 438 15.66 -4.20 1.38
CA LYS A 438 14.70 -3.76 2.42
C LYS A 438 13.63 -4.83 2.71
N LYS A 439 13.02 -5.45 1.69
CA LYS A 439 11.90 -6.40 1.82
C LYS A 439 12.31 -7.86 2.05
N LYS A 440 13.47 -8.33 1.53
CA LYS A 440 14.05 -9.63 1.93
C LYS A 440 14.60 -9.58 3.35
N ILE A 441 15.16 -8.46 3.80
CA ILE A 441 15.57 -8.27 5.20
C ILE A 441 14.33 -8.30 6.11
N HIS A 442 13.23 -7.62 5.73
CA HIS A 442 11.97 -7.69 6.48
C HIS A 442 11.33 -9.11 6.47
N ASN A 443 11.34 -9.81 5.33
CA ASN A 443 10.75 -11.15 5.22
C ASN A 443 11.63 -12.27 5.81
N CYS A 444 12.94 -12.07 5.94
CA CYS A 444 13.81 -12.98 6.70
C CYS A 444 13.47 -12.99 8.20
N VAL A 445 12.95 -11.88 8.74
CA VAL A 445 12.45 -11.81 10.12
C VAL A 445 11.15 -12.62 10.29
N ALA A 446 10.29 -12.68 9.27
CA ALA A 446 9.02 -13.42 9.31
C ALA A 446 9.13 -14.95 9.08
N CYS A 447 10.25 -15.46 8.54
CA CYS A 447 10.43 -16.88 8.21
C CYS A 447 11.32 -17.65 9.21
N SER A 448 11.34 -17.25 10.48
CA SER A 448 11.99 -18.01 11.56
C SER A 448 11.01 -18.93 12.30
N ARG A 449 10.19 -19.68 11.55
CA ARG A 449 9.54 -20.91 12.07
C ARG A 449 10.13 -22.11 11.34
N PRO A 450 10.65 -23.12 12.05
CA PRO A 450 11.18 -24.31 11.41
C PRO A 450 10.02 -25.07 10.74
N GLN A 451 10.03 -25.14 9.40
CA GLN A 451 9.30 -26.19 8.69
C GLN A 451 10.09 -27.50 8.83
N PRO A 452 9.46 -28.61 9.26
CA PRO A 452 10.13 -29.90 9.32
C PRO A 452 10.04 -30.65 7.97
N GLY A 453 11.21 -31.10 7.48
CA GLY A 453 11.40 -32.09 6.40
C GLY A 453 11.18 -31.54 4.99
N GLY A 454 12.06 -31.69 3.99
CA GLY A 454 13.03 -32.76 3.71
C GLY A 454 12.68 -33.34 2.34
N GLY A 455 13.54 -33.13 1.33
CA GLY A 455 13.37 -33.69 -0.01
C GLY A 455 14.44 -33.23 -0.99
N GLN A 456 15.42 -34.10 -1.24
CA GLN A 456 16.52 -33.92 -2.19
C GLN A 456 16.07 -33.99 -3.66
N ALA A 457 16.96 -33.47 -4.50
CA ALA A 457 17.00 -33.42 -5.95
C ALA A 457 16.47 -34.65 -6.73
N ASN A 458 15.98 -34.39 -7.95
CA ASN A 458 16.55 -34.97 -9.18
C ASN A 458 16.05 -34.21 -10.43
N GLY A 459 16.95 -34.01 -11.39
CA GLY A 459 16.71 -33.26 -12.62
C GLY A 459 16.15 -34.10 -13.77
N LEU A 460 15.73 -33.38 -14.82
CA LEU A 460 15.58 -33.71 -16.25
C LEU A 460 15.27 -32.34 -16.90
N GLY A 461 16.11 -31.74 -17.74
CA GLY A 461 16.40 -32.19 -19.09
C GLY A 461 15.30 -31.69 -20.05
N GLY A 462 15.41 -30.45 -20.53
CA GLY A 462 14.39 -29.85 -21.40
C GLY A 462 14.85 -28.54 -22.05
N THR A 463 15.60 -28.68 -23.13
CA THR A 463 16.05 -27.63 -24.05
C THR A 463 14.85 -26.95 -24.72
N LEU A 464 14.76 -25.62 -24.63
CA LEU A 464 14.02 -24.82 -25.61
C LEU A 464 14.76 -23.49 -25.83
N CYS A 465 15.46 -23.45 -26.97
CA CYS A 465 16.02 -22.25 -27.56
C CYS A 465 14.90 -21.25 -27.85
N TYR A 466 15.02 -20.03 -27.34
CA TYR A 466 14.59 -18.85 -28.07
C TYR A 466 15.73 -17.83 -28.05
N THR A 467 16.12 -17.44 -29.26
CA THR A 467 17.23 -16.57 -29.62
C THR A 467 17.04 -15.16 -29.06
N SER A 468 17.90 -14.72 -28.13
CA SER A 468 17.99 -13.32 -27.70
C SER A 468 19.01 -12.58 -28.57
N HIS A 469 18.50 -11.70 -29.44
CA HIS A 469 19.29 -10.70 -30.13
C HIS A 469 19.30 -9.42 -29.28
N HIS A 470 20.51 -8.95 -28.97
CA HIS A 470 20.89 -7.58 -28.59
C HIS A 470 20.47 -7.03 -27.22
N LEU A 471 21.36 -7.18 -26.23
CA LEU A 471 22.05 -6.03 -25.60
C LEU A 471 23.28 -6.54 -24.85
N ARG A 472 24.48 -6.30 -25.42
CA ARG A 472 25.76 -6.53 -24.76
C ARG A 472 25.89 -5.56 -23.59
N ILE A 473 25.61 -6.02 -22.37
CA ILE A 473 26.09 -5.35 -21.15
C ILE A 473 27.57 -5.71 -21.00
N SER A 474 28.43 -5.00 -21.72
CA SER A 474 29.87 -5.03 -21.47
C SER A 474 30.17 -4.32 -20.14
N ASN A 475 30.84 -5.03 -19.24
CA ASN A 475 31.58 -4.53 -18.07
C ASN A 475 30.87 -4.29 -16.71
N GLN A 476 29.62 -4.72 -16.49
CA GLN A 476 28.94 -4.56 -15.18
C GLN A 476 28.82 -5.83 -14.32
N GLY A 477 29.37 -6.97 -14.76
CA GLY A 477 29.28 -8.25 -14.03
C GLY A 477 29.87 -8.19 -12.61
N GLY A 478 30.96 -7.47 -12.40
CA GLY A 478 31.64 -7.37 -11.09
C GLY A 478 30.81 -6.65 -10.02
N ILE A 479 30.17 -5.53 -10.37
CA ILE A 479 29.34 -4.75 -9.42
C ILE A 479 28.09 -5.54 -9.04
N VAL A 480 27.41 -6.11 -10.04
CA VAL A 480 26.23 -6.94 -9.81
C VAL A 480 26.58 -8.14 -8.93
N GLN A 481 27.65 -8.85 -9.24
CA GLN A 481 28.11 -10.00 -8.46
C GLN A 481 28.51 -9.61 -7.03
N ALA A 482 29.14 -8.44 -6.84
CA ALA A 482 29.46 -7.91 -5.51
C ALA A 482 28.22 -7.59 -4.67
N LEU A 483 27.19 -6.99 -5.29
CA LEU A 483 25.90 -6.71 -4.64
C LEU A 483 25.19 -8.02 -4.26
N VAL A 484 25.19 -9.03 -5.14
CA VAL A 484 24.65 -10.37 -4.84
C VAL A 484 25.39 -11.00 -3.65
N MET A 485 26.71 -10.87 -3.59
CA MET A 485 27.54 -11.40 -2.51
C MET A 485 27.26 -10.69 -1.18
N GLY A 486 27.03 -9.37 -1.19
CA GLY A 486 26.59 -8.61 -0.03
C GLY A 486 25.25 -9.12 0.52
N VAL A 487 24.24 -9.30 -0.34
CA VAL A 487 22.92 -9.84 0.03
C VAL A 487 23.04 -11.25 0.62
N LYS A 488 23.81 -12.14 -0.02
CA LYS A 488 24.07 -13.48 0.52
C LYS A 488 24.77 -13.42 1.88
N GLY A 489 25.64 -12.42 2.08
CA GLY A 489 26.28 -12.11 3.36
C GLY A 489 25.26 -11.83 4.45
N ILE A 490 24.33 -10.91 4.22
CA ILE A 490 23.25 -10.56 5.17
C ILE A 490 22.45 -11.81 5.57
N CYS A 491 21.99 -12.59 4.59
CA CYS A 491 21.19 -13.79 4.88
C CYS A 491 21.99 -14.87 5.66
N GLN A 492 23.31 -14.97 5.44
CA GLN A 492 24.16 -15.90 6.19
C GLN A 492 24.38 -15.42 7.63
N GLU A 493 24.58 -14.11 7.81
CA GLU A 493 24.77 -13.45 9.10
C GLU A 493 23.52 -13.62 9.97
N GLU A 494 22.33 -13.35 9.41
CA GLU A 494 21.04 -13.56 10.09
C GLU A 494 20.77 -15.04 10.44
N ARG A 495 21.09 -15.99 9.55
CA ARG A 495 20.91 -17.43 9.81
C ARG A 495 21.83 -17.95 10.90
N ARG A 496 23.07 -17.50 10.95
CA ARG A 496 24.03 -17.89 12.00
C ARG A 496 23.63 -17.31 13.35
N GLU A 497 23.15 -16.08 13.37
CA GLU A 497 22.75 -15.39 14.61
C GLU A 497 21.41 -15.89 15.19
N ASN A 498 20.49 -16.38 14.36
CA ASN A 498 19.27 -17.06 14.81
C ASN A 498 19.51 -18.52 15.22
N ALA A 499 20.69 -19.06 14.92
CA ALA A 499 21.18 -20.32 15.47
C ALA A 499 22.01 -20.04 16.74
N ALA A 500 21.38 -19.58 17.83
CA ALA A 500 22.09 -19.48 19.10
C ALA A 500 22.50 -20.88 19.63
N PRO A 501 23.66 -21.00 20.31
CA PRO A 501 24.23 -22.27 20.73
C PRO A 501 23.49 -22.84 21.94
N LYS A 502 23.16 -24.14 21.91
CA LYS A 502 22.91 -24.91 23.14
C LYS A 502 24.24 -25.07 23.87
N GLY A 503 24.66 -24.07 24.63
CA GLY A 503 25.78 -24.19 25.57
C GLY A 503 25.32 -24.94 26.82
N GLY A 504 25.53 -26.25 26.85
CA GLY A 504 25.53 -27.03 28.09
C GLY A 504 26.95 -27.04 28.66
N LEU A 505 27.06 -26.68 29.93
CA LEU A 505 28.26 -26.86 30.75
C LEU A 505 28.66 -28.34 30.77
N ASP A 506 29.96 -28.59 30.58
CA ASP A 506 30.57 -29.91 30.78
C ASP A 506 30.41 -30.36 32.24
N SER A 507 29.84 -31.54 32.44
CA SER A 507 30.32 -32.46 33.47
C SER A 507 30.12 -33.90 33.01
N GLN A 508 31.20 -34.67 33.05
CA GLN A 508 31.26 -36.07 32.70
C GLN A 508 30.34 -36.90 33.62
N SER A 509 29.53 -37.79 33.06
CA SER A 509 29.54 -39.23 33.40
C SER A 509 28.43 -40.00 32.66
N ASN A 510 28.87 -41.09 32.03
CA ASN A 510 28.19 -42.36 31.80
C ASN A 510 26.74 -42.41 31.28
N GLY A 511 26.61 -42.99 30.08
CA GLY A 511 25.77 -44.18 29.93
C GLY A 511 24.36 -43.98 29.37
N GLY A 512 24.26 -44.08 28.05
CA GLY A 512 23.41 -45.06 27.39
C GLY A 512 21.89 -45.08 27.64
N GLN A 513 21.17 -44.84 26.54
CA GLN A 513 19.82 -45.35 26.21
C GLN A 513 18.61 -44.59 26.79
N MET A 514 17.78 -44.04 25.89
CA MET A 514 16.40 -44.50 25.62
C MET A 514 15.55 -43.34 25.04
N LEU A 515 15.49 -43.23 23.70
CA LEU A 515 14.48 -42.41 23.01
C LEU A 515 13.86 -43.22 21.87
N HIS A 516 12.87 -44.02 22.25
CA HIS A 516 11.88 -44.54 21.31
C HIS A 516 10.50 -44.39 21.92
N GLY A 517 9.68 -43.54 21.30
CA GLY A 517 8.23 -43.63 21.39
C GLY A 517 7.53 -42.50 22.12
N ILE A 518 7.40 -41.32 21.49
CA ILE A 518 6.16 -40.51 21.49
C ILE A 518 6.06 -39.77 20.15
N ALA A 519 5.82 -40.52 19.08
CA ALA A 519 5.37 -39.99 17.80
C ALA A 519 4.14 -40.79 17.38
N ARG A 520 2.99 -40.54 18.03
CA ARG A 520 1.65 -41.04 17.62
C ARG A 520 0.56 -40.43 18.52
N ARG A 521 0.30 -39.13 18.38
CA ARG A 521 -1.00 -38.52 18.69
C ARG A 521 -0.99 -37.07 18.24
N CYS A 522 -1.62 -36.82 17.08
CA CYS A 522 -2.27 -35.57 16.65
C CYS A 522 -2.35 -35.55 15.12
N CYS A 523 -3.18 -36.45 14.58
CA CYS A 523 -3.73 -36.32 13.23
C CYS A 523 -5.20 -36.70 13.33
N ARG A 524 -6.03 -35.73 13.73
CA ARG A 524 -7.51 -35.74 13.62
C ARG A 524 -8.03 -34.41 14.14
N LYS A 525 -8.42 -33.54 13.21
CA LYS A 525 -9.57 -32.61 13.23
C LYS A 525 -9.30 -31.45 12.28
N GLY A 526 -9.53 -31.73 11.00
CA GLY A 526 -10.08 -30.75 10.09
C GLY A 526 -11.61 -30.92 10.05
N GLN A 527 -12.29 -29.82 9.73
CA GLN A 527 -13.73 -29.61 9.48
C GLN A 527 -14.59 -29.03 10.62
N GLN A 528 -15.47 -28.13 10.18
CA GLN A 528 -16.45 -27.26 10.86
C GLN A 528 -15.90 -25.90 11.34
N GLU A 529 -16.44 -24.73 11.00
CA GLU A 529 -17.58 -24.32 10.16
C GLU A 529 -17.51 -22.79 9.95
N ARG A 530 -18.28 -22.28 8.97
CA ARG A 530 -18.39 -20.87 8.51
C ARG A 530 -19.42 -20.07 9.33
N GLU A 531 -19.49 -18.77 9.04
CA GLU A 531 -20.48 -17.72 9.45
C GLU A 531 -20.02 -16.92 10.70
N HIS A 532 -20.10 -15.58 10.79
CA HIS A 532 -20.96 -14.59 10.16
C HIS A 532 -20.29 -13.19 10.13
N CYS A 533 -20.82 -12.32 9.26
CA CYS A 533 -20.38 -10.96 8.97
C CYS A 533 -21.21 -9.96 9.78
N GLU A 534 -20.59 -9.03 10.52
CA GLU A 534 -21.20 -7.76 10.95
C GLU A 534 -20.09 -6.78 11.41
N LEU A 535 -19.68 -5.90 10.50
CA LEU A 535 -18.74 -4.80 10.76
C LEU A 535 -19.40 -3.50 10.28
N GLN A 536 -20.18 -2.86 11.15
CA GLN A 536 -20.47 -1.41 11.10
C GLN A 536 -21.21 -0.94 12.36
N GLN A 537 -20.58 -1.12 13.53
CA GLN A 537 -20.94 -0.39 14.78
C GLN A 537 -19.80 -0.36 15.83
N ALA A 538 -18.58 -0.79 15.48
CA ALA A 538 -17.50 -1.07 16.44
C ALA A 538 -16.65 0.15 16.89
N GLY A 539 -16.98 1.37 16.48
CA GLY A 539 -16.22 2.57 16.85
C GLY A 539 -16.45 3.03 18.30
N ASP A 540 -17.70 2.98 18.77
CA ASP A 540 -18.09 3.53 20.07
C ASP A 540 -18.07 2.48 21.21
N GLU A 541 -18.24 1.19 20.90
CA GLU A 541 -18.18 0.12 21.90
C GLU A 541 -16.75 -0.23 22.32
N GLY A 542 -15.79 -0.16 21.39
CA GLY A 542 -14.37 -0.36 21.70
C GLY A 542 -13.82 0.70 22.67
N GLN A 543 -14.26 1.94 22.53
CA GLN A 543 -13.89 3.03 23.45
C GLN A 543 -14.52 2.85 24.84
N ARG A 544 -15.79 2.41 24.92
CA ARG A 544 -16.46 2.11 26.20
C ARG A 544 -15.87 0.89 26.91
N ALA A 545 -15.53 -0.17 26.17
CA ALA A 545 -14.87 -1.35 26.72
C ALA A 545 -13.46 -1.03 27.24
N THR A 546 -12.70 -0.21 26.52
CA THR A 546 -11.38 0.27 26.94
C THR A 546 -11.48 1.14 28.20
N ALA A 547 -12.48 2.03 28.29
CA ALA A 547 -12.71 2.86 29.47
C ALA A 547 -13.15 2.03 30.70
N LEU A 548 -13.93 0.96 30.52
CA LEU A 548 -14.36 0.07 31.60
C LEU A 548 -13.18 -0.79 32.11
N ALA A 549 -12.39 -1.35 31.19
CA ALA A 549 -11.17 -2.11 31.51
C ALA A 549 -10.12 -1.24 32.20
N LEU A 550 -9.94 0.01 31.75
CA LEU A 550 -9.05 0.98 32.37
C LEU A 550 -9.50 1.32 33.80
N ASN A 551 -10.79 1.52 34.04
CA ASN A 551 -11.33 1.75 35.38
C ASN A 551 -11.17 0.54 36.32
N GLN A 552 -11.31 -0.69 35.79
CA GLN A 552 -11.06 -1.90 36.56
C GLN A 552 -9.57 -2.06 36.90
N ALA A 553 -8.67 -1.76 35.96
CA ALA A 553 -7.23 -1.79 36.20
C ALA A 553 -6.78 -0.70 37.20
N LEU A 554 -7.31 0.53 37.07
CA LEU A 554 -7.05 1.63 38.02
C LEU A 554 -7.57 1.33 39.44
N ARG A 555 -8.66 0.56 39.59
CA ARG A 555 -9.15 0.09 40.89
C ARG A 555 -8.29 -1.00 41.51
N LYS A 556 -7.58 -1.79 40.69
CA LYS A 556 -6.59 -2.77 41.18
C LYS A 556 -5.25 -2.09 41.52
N LEU A 557 -4.95 -0.95 40.89
CA LEU A 557 -3.69 -0.21 41.07
C LEU A 557 -3.68 0.69 42.33
N ARG A 558 -4.86 1.18 42.75
CA ARG A 558 -5.09 1.83 44.05
C ARG A 558 -5.23 0.79 45.15
#